data_AF-A0A2K4ZKK7-F1
#
_entry.id   AF-A0A2K4ZKK7-F1
#
_cell.length_a   1.000
_cell.length_b   1.000
_cell.length_c   1.000
_cell.angle_alpha   90.00
_cell.angle_beta   90.00
_cell.angle_gamma   90.00
#
_symmetry.space_group_name_H-M   'P 1'
#
loop_
_entity.id
_entity.type
_entity.pdbx_description
1 polymer ?
#
loop_
_entity_poly.entity_id
_entity_poly.type
_entity_poly.pdbx_seq_one_letter_code
_entity_poly.pdbx_strand_id
1 'polypeptide(L)'
;MELKKTLTPEEVQEKQQEIINLMSQLSSTQSDIGDWKITKTYEARMREEADPYDTKALMDARQEVRDRINELQQEIDAAEQGL
;
A
#
# COMPACT_ATOMS: atom_id res chain seq x y z
N MET A 1 -18.93 -26.75 -12.54
CA MET A 1 -18.47 -26.70 -11.13
C MET A 1 -17.27 -25.80 -11.11
N GLU A 2 -17.43 -24.56 -10.67
CA GLU A 2 -16.27 -23.70 -10.43
C GLU A 2 -15.63 -24.18 -9.13
N LEU A 3 -14.39 -24.66 -9.23
CA LEU A 3 -13.58 -24.97 -8.07
C LEU A 3 -13.39 -23.66 -7.30
N LYS A 4 -14.04 -23.53 -6.14
CA LYS A 4 -13.69 -22.48 -5.18
C LYS A 4 -12.21 -22.65 -4.88
N LYS A 5 -11.37 -21.76 -5.41
CA LYS A 5 -9.93 -21.78 -5.14
C LYS A 5 -9.75 -21.26 -3.72
N THR A 6 -9.71 -22.18 -2.76
CA THR A 6 -9.27 -21.88 -1.40
C THR A 6 -7.76 -21.67 -1.43
N LEU A 7 -7.30 -20.54 -0.88
CA LEU A 7 -5.86 -20.29 -0.71
C LEU A 7 -5.28 -21.31 0.28
N THR A 8 -4.06 -21.76 0.02
CA THR A 8 -3.30 -22.55 1.01
C THR A 8 -2.80 -21.64 2.14
N PRO A 9 -2.46 -22.20 3.32
CA PRO A 9 -1.83 -21.43 4.39
C PRO A 9 -0.54 -20.72 3.95
N GLU A 10 0.23 -21.34 3.05
CA GLU A 10 1.44 -20.75 2.47
C GLU A 10 1.11 -19.54 1.59
N GLU A 11 0.10 -19.65 0.71
CA GLU A 11 -0.34 -18.52 -0.12
C GLU A 11 -0.90 -17.36 0.72
N VAL A 12 -1.61 -17.64 1.82
CA VAL A 12 -2.08 -16.62 2.77
C VAL A 12 -0.88 -15.92 3.43
N GLN A 13 0.11 -16.69 3.88
CA GLN A 13 1.31 -16.13 4.52
C GLN A 13 2.11 -15.25 3.54
N GLU A 14 2.27 -15.68 2.29
CA GLU A 14 2.95 -14.88 1.25
C GLU A 14 2.23 -13.55 1.02
N LYS A 15 0.90 -13.55 0.90
CA LYS A 15 0.10 -12.33 0.74
C LYS A 15 0.18 -11.41 1.95
N GLN A 16 0.16 -11.96 3.17
CA GLN A 16 0.36 -11.18 4.38
C GLN A 16 1.76 -10.54 4.42
N GLN A 17 2.79 -11.26 4.00
CA GLN A 17 4.15 -10.72 3.89
C GLN A 17 4.23 -9.60 2.85
N GLU A 18 3.54 -9.74 1.72
CA GLU A 18 3.43 -8.69 0.70
C GLU A 18 2.75 -7.43 1.28
N ILE A 19 1.64 -7.58 2.01
CA ILE A 19 0.98 -6.46 2.71
C ILE A 19 1.95 -5.75 3.67
N ILE A 20 2.72 -6.50 4.46
CA ILE A 20 3.71 -5.93 5.39
C ILE A 20 4.77 -5.12 4.63
N ASN A 21 5.27 -5.65 3.51
CA ASN A 21 6.26 -4.96 2.69
C ASN A 21 5.70 -3.67 2.09
N LEU A 22 4.46 -3.69 1.60
CA LEU A 22 3.78 -2.52 1.04
C LEU A 22 3.51 -1.45 2.11
N MET A 23 3.08 -1.86 3.31
CA MET A 23 2.95 -0.93 4.45
C MET A 23 4.31 -0.33 4.86
N SER A 24 5.38 -1.11 4.82
CA SER A 24 6.75 -0.62 5.05
C SER A 24 7.17 0.39 3.97
N GLN A 25 6.81 0.15 2.71
CA GLN A 25 7.06 1.09 1.63
C GLN A 25 6.35 2.44 1.84
N LEU A 26 5.14 2.46 2.42
CA LEU A 26 4.43 3.71 2.71
C LEU A 26 5.02 4.46 3.91
N SER A 27 5.52 3.74 4.93
CA SER A 27 5.97 4.32 6.20
C SER A 27 7.48 4.60 6.26
N SER A 28 8.27 3.96 5.42
CA SER A 28 9.73 4.07 5.44
C SER A 28 10.22 5.46 5.03
N THR A 29 11.20 5.97 5.78
CA THR A 29 11.88 7.23 5.48
C THR A 29 12.83 7.15 4.29
N GLN A 30 13.21 5.93 3.89
CA GLN A 30 14.03 5.68 2.70
C GLN A 30 13.20 5.39 1.45
N SER A 31 11.89 5.26 1.60
CA SER A 31 10.99 5.00 0.48
C SER A 31 10.78 6.22 -0.38
N ASP A 32 10.66 5.98 -1.68
CA ASP A 32 10.32 7.03 -2.62
C ASP A 32 8.90 7.56 -2.48
N ILE A 33 8.04 6.81 -1.82
CA ILE A 33 6.63 7.15 -1.57
C ILE A 33 6.31 7.28 -0.07
N GLY A 34 7.34 7.45 0.76
CA GLY A 34 7.21 7.51 2.21
C GLY A 34 6.38 8.68 2.72
N ASP A 35 5.71 8.51 3.85
CA ASP A 35 4.86 9.53 4.50
C ASP A 35 5.61 10.85 4.76
N TRP A 36 6.92 10.79 5.03
CA TRP A 36 7.74 11.96 5.26
C TRP A 36 7.77 12.92 4.05
N LYS A 37 7.70 12.41 2.81
CA LYS A 37 7.66 13.26 1.60
C LYS A 37 6.34 14.02 1.50
N ILE A 38 5.23 13.38 1.88
CA ILE A 38 3.91 14.02 1.98
C ILE A 38 3.94 15.13 3.03
N THR A 39 4.47 14.83 4.22
CA THR A 39 4.63 15.83 5.29
C THR A 39 5.48 17.01 4.82
N LYS A 40 6.60 16.76 4.13
CA LYS A 40 7.48 17.82 3.61
C LYS A 40 6.78 18.69 2.56
N THR A 41 5.98 18.11 1.68
CA THR A 41 5.14 18.88 0.77
C THR A 41 4.19 19.79 1.53
N TYR A 42 3.45 19.27 2.52
CA TYR A 42 2.52 20.10 3.30
C TYR A 42 3.24 21.19 4.08
N GLU A 43 4.42 20.90 4.66
CA GLU A 43 5.26 21.89 5.32
C GLU A 43 5.67 23.04 4.39
N ALA A 44 6.11 22.73 3.16
CA ALA A 44 6.48 23.74 2.17
C ALA A 44 5.28 24.63 1.79
N ARG A 45 4.11 24.00 1.54
CA ARG A 45 2.88 24.74 1.23
C ARG A 45 2.43 25.67 2.36
N MET A 46 2.56 25.25 3.62
CA MET A 46 2.26 26.10 4.78
C MET A 46 3.20 27.30 4.89
N ARG A 47 4.39 27.24 4.28
CA ARG A 47 5.37 28.33 4.22
C ARG A 47 5.29 29.14 2.91
N GLU A 48 4.31 28.86 2.06
CA GLU A 48 4.20 29.43 0.70
C GLU A 48 5.44 29.14 -0.18
N GLU A 49 6.13 28.04 0.12
CA GLU A 49 7.27 27.53 -0.65
C GLU A 49 6.78 26.58 -1.76
N ALA A 50 7.63 26.37 -2.78
CA ALA A 50 7.35 25.40 -3.83
C ALA A 50 7.36 23.96 -3.28
N ASP A 51 6.52 23.10 -3.86
CA ASP A 51 6.49 21.67 -3.51
C ASP A 51 7.89 21.05 -3.77
N PRO A 52 8.52 20.43 -2.76
CA PRO A 52 9.85 19.83 -2.89
C PRO A 52 9.86 18.52 -3.70
N TYR A 53 8.68 17.94 -3.93
CA TYR A 53 8.46 16.69 -4.65
C TYR A 53 7.29 16.86 -5.62
N ASP A 54 7.21 15.99 -6.62
CA ASP A 54 5.99 15.86 -7.41
C ASP A 54 4.89 15.23 -6.56
N THR A 55 4.11 16.08 -5.91
CA THR A 55 3.04 15.69 -5.00
C THR A 55 1.98 14.85 -5.70
N LYS A 56 1.70 15.14 -6.97
CA LYS A 56 0.69 14.39 -7.71
C LYS A 56 1.17 12.96 -7.96
N ALA A 57 2.36 12.80 -8.54
CA ALA A 57 2.94 11.48 -8.76
C ALA A 57 3.11 10.69 -7.44
N LEU A 58 3.48 11.38 -6.36
CA LEU A 58 3.59 10.79 -5.03
C LEU A 58 2.25 10.28 -4.50
N MET A 59 1.17 11.05 -4.65
CA MET A 59 -0.16 10.65 -4.20
C MET A 59 -0.71 9.49 -5.05
N ASP A 60 -0.51 9.54 -6.37
CA ASP A 60 -0.94 8.50 -7.31
C ASP A 60 -0.24 7.16 -6.98
N ALA A 61 1.10 7.15 -6.86
CA ALA A 61 1.85 5.94 -6.53
C ALA A 61 1.49 5.37 -5.15
N ARG A 62 1.17 6.23 -4.17
CA ARG A 62 0.70 5.77 -2.86
C ARG A 62 -0.70 5.18 -2.92
N GLN A 63 -1.54 5.65 -3.84
CA GLN A 63 -2.86 5.07 -4.04
C GLN A 63 -2.76 3.68 -4.66
N GLU A 64 -1.89 3.48 -5.65
CA GLU A 64 -1.64 2.15 -6.23
C GLU A 64 -1.20 1.12 -5.19
N VAL A 65 -0.31 1.51 -4.27
CA VAL A 65 0.12 0.63 -3.17
C VAL A 65 -1.03 0.30 -2.20
N ARG A 66 -1.90 1.27 -1.90
CA ARG A 66 -3.10 1.02 -1.07
C ARG A 66 -4.09 0.12 -1.77
N ASP A 67 -4.31 0.31 -3.06
CA ASP A 67 -5.21 -0.52 -3.86
C ASP A 67 -4.71 -1.96 -3.86
N ARG A 68 -3.39 -2.17 -4.02
CA ARG A 68 -2.78 -3.49 -3.90
C ARG A 68 -2.95 -4.13 -2.52
N ILE A 69 -2.79 -3.37 -1.44
CA ILE A 69 -3.04 -3.86 -0.07
C ILE A 69 -4.51 -4.30 0.07
N ASN A 70 -5.45 -3.49 -0.43
CA ASN A 70 -6.87 -3.79 -0.35
C ASN A 70 -7.24 -5.05 -1.16
N GLU A 71 -6.68 -5.22 -2.35
CA GLU A 71 -6.84 -6.43 -3.17
C GLU A 71 -6.36 -7.67 -2.41
N LEU A 72 -5.14 -7.63 -1.86
CA LEU A 72 -4.56 -8.76 -1.11
C LEU A 72 -5.40 -9.10 0.12
N GLN A 73 -5.90 -8.09 0.84
CA GLN A 73 -6.75 -8.30 2.00
C GLN A 73 -8.09 -8.93 1.58
N GLN A 74 -8.70 -8.48 0.49
CA GLN A 74 -9.93 -9.08 -0.04
C GLN A 74 -9.72 -10.54 -0.48
N GLU A 75 -8.57 -10.86 -1.09
CA GLU A 75 -8.24 -12.24 -1.47
C GLU A 75 -8.10 -13.16 -0.25
N ILE A 76 -7.47 -12.68 0.83
CA ILE A 76 -7.36 -13.42 2.11
C ILE A 76 -8.75 -13.59 2.72
N ASP A 77 -9.50 -12.51 2.88
CA ASP A 77 -10.84 -12.53 3.51
C ASP A 77 -11.80 -13.45 2.75
N ALA A 78 -11.77 -13.43 1.42
CA ALA A 78 -12.58 -14.29 0.57
C ALA A 78 -12.22 -15.78 0.72
N ALA A 79 -10.94 -16.10 0.96
CA ALA A 79 -10.50 -17.46 1.22
C ALA A 79 -10.88 -17.95 2.62
N GLU A 80 -10.87 -17.06 3.62
CA GLU A 80 -11.26 -17.37 5.01
C GLU A 80 -12.78 -17.53 5.18
N GLN A 81 -13.60 -16.72 4.50
CA GLN A 81 -15.07 -16.79 4.55
C GLN A 81 -15.67 -17.92 3.68
N GLY A 82 -14.83 -18.64 2.93
CA GLY A 82 -15.22 -19.81 2.12
C GLY A 82 -15.22 -21.15 2.86
N LEU A 83 -14.81 -21.16 4.13
CA LEU A 83 -14.81 -22.30 5.08
C LEU A 83 -16.14 -22.42 5.84
#